data_AF-A0A2D6IKA0-F1
#
_entry.id   AF-A0A2D6IKA0-F1
#
_cell.length_a   1.000
_cell.length_b   1.000
_cell.length_c   1.000
_cell.angle_alpha   90.00
_cell.angle_beta   90.00
_cell.angle_gamma   90.00
#
_symmetry.space_group_name_H-M   'P 1'
#
loop_
_entity.id
_entity.type
_entity.pdbx_description
1 polymer ?
#
loop_
_entity_poly.entity_id
_entity_poly.type
_entity_poly.pdbx_seq_one_letter_code
_entity_poly.pdbx_strand_id
1 'polypeptide(L)'
;MSSYGYRRPITCRYCWKEGHNKRGCPKYKEELARGDISQHAKLSPRRCSYCGLPGHDRRKCDNLHDDKVTAILSNRKWIELVLKDLQENGVGVGSLLKMKKERYYGSNDFFLAMVTGFKWENLFYRRPTKAWIKIKNFYGNKQQSYLYEEGHVSCGDAHCPHFDDASGDLYENSHDYKNQSWQKMKLQGSIDNSEQITIVSTVEQDLSRIAPTEVLNGGIGIKDWFCGKQSSTYQDNVWKTP
;
A
#
# COMPACT_ATOMS: atom_id res chain seq x y z
N MET A 1 30.51 -0.90 8.39
CA MET A 1 30.39 0.18 7.39
C MET A 1 29.33 1.15 7.87
N SER A 2 29.74 2.32 8.39
CA SER A 2 28.81 3.35 8.90
C SER A 2 28.01 3.95 7.75
N SER A 3 26.67 3.90 7.82
CA SER A 3 25.83 4.62 6.87
C SER A 3 26.04 6.11 7.04
N TYR A 4 26.74 6.75 6.11
CA TYR A 4 26.79 8.20 5.99
C TYR A 4 25.39 8.71 5.65
N GLY A 5 24.59 8.99 6.68
CA GLY A 5 23.33 9.69 6.54
C GLY A 5 23.60 11.11 6.05
N TYR A 6 23.51 11.34 4.74
CA TYR A 6 23.53 12.68 4.15
C TYR A 6 22.37 13.49 4.73
N ARG A 7 22.61 14.23 5.80
CA ARG A 7 21.69 15.28 6.24
C ARG A 7 21.78 16.39 5.21
N ARG A 8 20.75 16.52 4.37
CA ARG A 8 20.63 17.70 3.51
C ARG A 8 20.68 18.95 4.40
N PRO A 9 21.53 19.94 4.09
CA PRO A 9 21.55 21.18 4.82
C PRO A 9 20.18 21.85 4.73
N ILE A 10 19.71 22.43 5.83
CA ILE A 10 18.42 23.10 5.85
C ILE A 10 18.54 24.43 5.11
N THR A 11 17.80 24.59 4.01
CA THR A 11 17.78 25.83 3.23
C THR A 11 16.65 26.74 3.72
N CYS A 12 16.98 27.99 4.02
CA CYS A 12 16.01 28.99 4.45
C CYS A 12 15.10 29.40 3.29
N ARG A 13 13.79 29.16 3.35
CA ARG A 13 12.83 29.56 2.30
C ARG A 13 12.64 31.08 2.11
N TYR A 14 13.33 31.90 2.89
CA TYR A 14 13.22 33.35 2.81
C TYR A 14 14.46 33.99 2.19
N CYS A 15 15.66 33.65 2.69
CA CYS A 15 16.92 34.17 2.15
C CYS A 15 17.70 33.16 1.28
N TRP A 16 17.20 31.94 1.16
CA TRP A 16 17.76 30.83 0.37
C TRP A 16 19.17 30.35 0.77
N LYS A 17 19.70 30.84 1.90
CA LYS A 17 20.95 30.36 2.48
C LYS A 17 20.75 29.09 3.32
N GLU A 18 21.80 28.30 3.41
CA GLU A 18 21.83 27.06 4.19
C GLU A 18 22.08 27.29 5.69
N GLY A 19 21.88 26.25 6.50
CA GLY A 19 22.20 26.23 7.93
C GLY A 19 21.12 26.79 8.85
N HIS A 20 20.03 27.36 8.32
CA HIS A 20 18.91 27.86 9.12
C HIS A 20 17.56 27.75 8.40
N ASN A 21 16.47 27.80 9.18
CA ASN A 21 15.10 27.88 8.65
C ASN A 21 14.60 29.33 8.68
N LYS A 22 13.42 29.61 8.08
CA LYS A 22 12.81 30.96 8.06
C LYS A 22 12.73 31.60 9.45
N ARG A 23 12.41 30.83 10.50
CA ARG A 23 12.29 31.32 11.89
C ARG A 23 13.64 31.72 12.49
N GLY A 24 14.72 31.06 12.10
CA GLY A 24 16.09 31.38 12.50
C GLY A 24 16.81 32.38 11.59
N CYS A 25 16.16 32.88 10.53
CA CYS A 25 16.82 33.72 9.53
C CYS A 25 17.13 35.14 10.06
N PRO A 26 18.40 35.59 10.05
CA PRO A 26 18.78 36.94 10.49
C PRO A 26 18.08 38.03 9.68
N LYS A 27 18.12 37.92 8.34
CA LYS A 27 17.47 38.86 7.42
C LYS A 27 15.96 38.96 7.68
N TYR A 28 15.31 37.82 7.92
CA TYR A 28 13.89 37.79 8.26
C TYR A 28 13.62 38.52 9.57
N LYS A 29 14.44 38.31 10.61
CA LYS A 29 14.31 38.99 11.91
C LYS A 29 14.54 40.49 11.80
N GLU A 30 15.50 40.93 10.99
CA GLU A 30 15.77 42.36 10.75
C GLU A 30 14.61 43.06 10.04
N GLU A 31 14.11 42.49 8.93
CA GLU A 31 12.94 43.02 8.21
C GLU A 31 11.68 42.98 9.08
N LEU A 32 11.58 42.00 10.00
CA LEU A 32 10.50 41.91 10.97
C LEU A 32 10.53 43.03 12.02
N ALA A 33 11.73 43.44 12.42
CA ALA A 33 11.97 44.51 13.39
C ALA A 33 11.78 45.90 12.76
N ARG A 34 12.11 46.05 11.47
CA ARG A 34 11.84 47.27 10.69
C ARG A 34 10.37 47.49 10.36
N GLY A 35 9.54 46.45 10.43
CA GLY A 35 8.12 46.52 10.09
C GLY A 35 7.82 46.33 8.60
N ASP A 36 8.83 45.99 7.80
CA ASP A 36 8.73 45.71 6.36
C ASP A 36 7.86 44.48 6.05
N ILE A 37 7.69 43.60 7.05
CA ILE A 37 6.86 42.40 6.96
C ILE A 37 5.54 42.66 7.69
N SER A 38 4.42 42.54 6.96
CA SER A 38 3.09 42.77 7.51
C SER A 38 2.81 41.93 8.76
N GLN A 39 2.12 42.50 9.73
CA GLN A 39 1.71 41.78 10.94
C GLN A 39 0.81 40.57 10.60
N HIS A 40 0.10 40.60 9.47
CA HIS A 40 -0.64 39.46 8.96
C HIS A 40 0.26 38.25 8.64
N ALA A 41 1.50 38.48 8.21
CA ALA A 41 2.48 37.40 8.03
C ALA A 41 3.06 36.89 9.36
N LYS A 42 2.94 37.65 10.46
CA LYS A 42 3.35 37.25 11.83
C LYS A 42 2.35 36.31 12.50
N LEU A 43 1.07 36.39 12.12
CA LEU A 43 -0.03 35.81 12.91
C LEU A 43 -0.81 34.70 12.21
N SER A 44 -0.48 34.33 10.97
CA SER A 44 -1.17 33.21 10.32
C SER A 44 -0.97 31.95 11.18
N PRO A 45 -2.03 31.44 11.84
CA PRO A 45 -1.91 30.29 12.70
C PRO A 45 -1.43 29.11 11.87
N ARG A 46 -0.53 28.31 12.44
CA ARG A 46 -0.05 27.10 11.79
C ARG A 46 -1.27 26.23 11.43
N ARG A 47 -1.41 25.94 10.14
CA ARG A 47 -2.44 25.04 9.62
C ARG A 47 -1.94 23.61 9.72
N CYS A 48 -2.81 22.70 10.14
CA CYS A 48 -2.55 21.28 10.12
C CYS A 48 -2.25 20.84 8.68
N SER A 49 -1.16 20.12 8.46
CA SER A 49 -0.78 19.67 7.11
C SER A 49 -1.64 18.52 6.59
N TYR A 50 -2.62 18.05 7.37
CA TYR A 50 -3.56 17.01 6.98
C TYR A 50 -4.91 17.61 6.63
N CYS A 51 -5.64 18.15 7.61
CA CYS A 51 -6.97 18.73 7.39
C CYS A 51 -6.96 20.22 6.99
N GLY A 52 -5.81 20.91 7.03
CA GLY A 52 -5.71 22.33 6.68
C GLY A 52 -6.26 23.31 7.72
N LEU A 53 -6.92 22.83 8.78
CA LEU A 53 -7.48 23.67 9.83
C LEU A 53 -6.39 24.23 10.77
N PRO A 54 -6.54 25.46 11.29
CA PRO A 54 -5.65 26.00 12.31
C PRO A 54 -5.93 25.40 13.69
N GLY A 55 -5.05 25.67 14.66
CA GLY A 55 -5.28 25.33 16.08
C GLY A 55 -4.67 24.02 16.55
N HIS A 56 -4.20 23.15 15.64
CA HIS A 56 -3.52 21.91 16.00
C HIS A 56 -2.42 21.54 14.99
N ASP A 57 -1.51 20.69 15.44
CA ASP A 57 -0.52 20.04 14.58
C ASP A 57 -1.05 18.71 14.05
N ARG A 58 -0.50 18.24 12.92
CA ARG A 58 -0.82 16.94 12.33
C ARG A 58 -0.85 15.77 13.34
N ARG A 59 0.02 15.80 14.36
CA ARG A 59 0.11 14.74 15.38
C ARG A 59 -1.11 14.65 16.29
N LYS A 60 -1.84 15.76 16.47
CA LYS A 60 -3.03 15.90 17.29
C LYS A 60 -4.26 16.24 16.42
N CYS A 61 -4.25 15.77 15.18
CA CYS A 61 -5.34 16.00 14.24
C CYS A 61 -6.37 14.88 14.40
N ASP A 62 -7.57 15.22 14.84
CA ASP A 62 -8.65 14.26 15.08
C ASP A 62 -9.11 13.62 13.76
N ASN A 63 -9.29 14.40 12.69
CA ASN A 63 -9.58 13.86 11.34
C ASN A 63 -8.54 12.80 10.90
N LEU A 64 -7.25 13.03 11.19
CA LEU A 64 -6.20 12.05 10.85
C LEU A 64 -6.32 10.77 11.70
N HIS A 65 -6.77 10.90 12.95
CA HIS A 65 -7.03 9.76 13.82
C HIS A 65 -8.23 8.96 13.33
N ASP A 66 -9.34 9.63 13.01
CA ASP A 66 -10.55 9.01 12.50
C ASP A 66 -10.28 8.30 11.17
N ASP A 67 -9.58 8.95 10.25
CA ASP A 67 -9.21 8.34 8.97
C ASP A 67 -8.28 7.13 9.14
N LYS A 68 -7.42 7.12 10.18
CA LYS A 68 -6.60 5.94 10.53
C LYS A 68 -7.47 4.79 11.02
N VAL A 69 -8.42 5.06 11.91
CA VAL A 69 -9.33 4.05 12.45
C VAL A 69 -10.16 3.47 11.30
N THR A 70 -10.74 4.32 10.46
CA THR A 70 -11.50 3.91 9.27
C THR A 70 -10.64 3.05 8.33
N ALA A 71 -9.41 3.47 8.02
CA ALA A 71 -8.51 2.69 7.19
C ALA A 71 -8.17 1.31 7.79
N ILE A 72 -7.99 1.22 9.11
CA ILE A 72 -7.75 -0.05 9.82
C ILE A 72 -8.96 -0.98 9.69
N LEU A 73 -10.17 -0.46 9.94
CA LEU A 73 -11.40 -1.23 9.88
C LEU A 73 -11.72 -1.70 8.46
N SER A 74 -11.55 -0.84 7.45
CA SER A 74 -11.71 -1.21 6.05
C SER A 74 -10.67 -2.25 5.62
N ASN A 75 -9.41 -2.11 6.05
CA ASN A 75 -8.38 -3.08 5.72
C ASN A 75 -8.67 -4.45 6.35
N ARG A 76 -9.10 -4.49 7.62
CA ARG A 76 -9.51 -5.72 8.29
C ARG A 76 -10.64 -6.43 7.53
N LYS A 77 -11.71 -5.71 7.19
CA LYS A 77 -12.84 -6.27 6.43
C LYS A 77 -12.40 -6.80 5.07
N TRP A 78 -11.53 -6.08 4.37
CA TRP A 78 -10.98 -6.53 3.10
C TRP A 78 -10.12 -7.80 3.24
N ILE A 79 -9.29 -7.89 4.28
CA ILE A 79 -8.50 -9.08 4.58
C ILE A 79 -9.41 -10.28 4.87
N GLU A 80 -10.47 -10.09 5.67
CA GLU A 80 -11.46 -11.13 5.95
C GLU A 80 -12.12 -11.66 4.66
N LEU A 81 -12.47 -10.77 3.72
CA LEU A 81 -13.01 -11.15 2.40
C LEU A 81 -11.99 -11.92 1.56
N VAL A 82 -10.74 -11.45 1.51
CA VAL A 82 -9.67 -12.13 0.78
C VAL A 82 -9.41 -13.53 1.34
N LEU A 83 -9.36 -13.68 2.67
CA LEU A 83 -9.16 -14.96 3.33
C LEU A 83 -10.31 -15.93 3.04
N LYS A 84 -11.55 -15.44 3.12
CA LYS A 84 -12.74 -16.23 2.78
C LYS A 84 -12.70 -16.70 1.32
N ASP A 85 -12.37 -15.81 0.39
CA ASP A 85 -12.26 -16.16 -1.02
C ASP A 85 -11.13 -17.18 -1.27
N LEU A 86 -9.97 -17.04 -0.63
CA LEU A 86 -8.91 -18.03 -0.74
C LEU A 86 -9.37 -19.41 -0.25
N GLN A 87 -10.07 -19.46 0.89
CA GLN A 87 -10.62 -20.70 1.45
C GLN A 87 -11.67 -21.34 0.53
N GLU A 88 -12.63 -20.56 0.04
CA GLU A 88 -13.68 -21.05 -0.88
C GLU A 88 -13.12 -21.57 -2.20
N ASN A 89 -11.97 -21.04 -2.64
CA ASN A 89 -11.27 -21.51 -3.84
C ASN A 89 -10.24 -22.61 -3.53
N GLY A 90 -10.02 -22.97 -2.26
CA GLY A 90 -9.05 -23.99 -1.84
C GLY A 90 -7.59 -23.58 -2.06
N VAL A 91 -7.30 -22.28 -2.02
CA VAL A 91 -5.95 -21.73 -2.17
C VAL A 91 -5.29 -21.60 -0.81
N GLY A 92 -4.34 -22.49 -0.53
CA GLY A 92 -3.52 -22.49 0.68
C GLY A 92 -2.04 -22.71 0.34
N VAL A 93 -1.20 -22.71 1.37
CA VAL A 93 0.22 -23.09 1.21
C VAL A 93 0.27 -24.56 0.78
N GLY A 94 0.96 -24.83 -0.33
CA GLY A 94 1.01 -26.14 -0.99
C GLY A 94 0.05 -26.30 -2.17
N SER A 95 -0.90 -25.37 -2.39
CA SER A 95 -1.76 -25.41 -3.57
C SER A 95 -0.94 -25.29 -4.86
N LEU A 96 -1.29 -26.09 -5.87
CA LEU A 96 -0.72 -26.02 -7.21
C LEU A 96 -1.57 -25.10 -8.08
N LEU A 97 -0.91 -24.15 -8.73
CA LEU A 97 -1.47 -23.19 -9.66
C LEU A 97 -0.97 -23.48 -11.06
N LYS A 98 -1.86 -23.43 -12.04
CA LYS A 98 -1.55 -23.42 -13.46
C LYS A 98 -1.69 -21.99 -13.96
N MET A 99 -0.58 -21.41 -14.38
CA MET A 99 -0.50 -20.02 -14.84
C MET A 99 -0.17 -20.01 -16.33
N LYS A 100 -0.91 -19.21 -17.10
CA LYS A 100 -0.57 -18.98 -18.51
C LYS A 100 0.69 -18.13 -18.60
N LYS A 101 1.59 -18.49 -19.52
CA LYS A 101 2.74 -17.65 -19.85
C LYS A 101 2.29 -16.64 -20.90
N GLU A 102 2.24 -15.36 -20.54
CA GLU A 102 2.03 -14.32 -21.54
C GLU A 102 3.30 -14.24 -22.40
N ARG A 103 3.24 -14.73 -23.64
CA ARG A 103 4.29 -14.48 -24.63
C ARG A 103 3.74 -13.61 -25.73
N TYR A 104 4.63 -12.78 -26.28
CA TYR A 104 4.42 -11.90 -27.43
C TYR A 104 3.91 -12.58 -28.72
N TYR A 105 3.78 -13.93 -28.76
CA TYR A 105 3.46 -14.71 -29.96
C TYR A 105 2.34 -15.76 -29.77
N GLY A 106 1.37 -15.52 -28.89
CA GLY A 106 0.13 -16.31 -28.86
C GLY A 106 0.28 -17.80 -28.49
N SER A 107 1.40 -18.21 -27.91
CA SER A 107 1.58 -19.59 -27.43
C SER A 107 0.70 -19.83 -26.19
N ASN A 108 -0.16 -20.85 -26.22
CA ASN A 108 -0.97 -21.32 -25.07
C ASN A 108 -0.14 -22.07 -24.01
N ASP A 109 1.12 -21.68 -23.82
CA ASP A 109 2.02 -22.28 -22.84
C ASP A 109 1.52 -21.96 -21.42
N PHE A 110 1.61 -22.94 -20.53
CA PHE A 110 1.39 -22.76 -19.11
C PHE A 110 2.56 -23.28 -18.29
N PHE A 111 2.69 -22.79 -17.07
CA PHE A 111 3.58 -23.37 -16.07
C PHE A 111 2.84 -23.69 -14.79
N LEU A 112 3.37 -24.67 -14.06
CA LEU A 112 2.90 -25.04 -12.74
C LEU A 112 3.72 -24.31 -11.67
N ALA A 113 3.04 -23.79 -10.67
CA ALA A 113 3.64 -23.16 -9.51
C ALA A 113 2.98 -23.66 -8.22
N MET A 114 3.73 -23.79 -7.15
CA MET A 114 3.21 -24.10 -5.82
C MET A 114 3.16 -22.83 -4.98
N VAL A 115 2.07 -22.62 -4.25
CA VAL A 115 2.01 -21.57 -3.23
C VAL A 115 2.94 -21.94 -2.07
N THR A 116 3.93 -21.10 -1.78
CA THR A 116 4.89 -21.33 -0.69
C THR A 116 4.61 -20.49 0.55
N GLY A 117 3.76 -19.47 0.44
CA GLY A 117 3.40 -18.60 1.56
C GLY A 117 2.69 -17.33 1.10
N PHE A 118 2.51 -16.41 2.04
CA PHE A 118 1.86 -15.11 1.79
C PHE A 118 2.75 -13.97 2.31
N LYS A 119 2.74 -12.84 1.61
CA LYS A 119 3.31 -11.55 2.04
C LYS A 119 2.17 -10.71 2.60
N TRP A 120 1.77 -11.01 3.83
CA TRP A 120 0.65 -10.34 4.48
C TRP A 120 0.83 -8.82 4.58
N GLU A 121 2.08 -8.35 4.58
CA GLU A 121 2.42 -6.94 4.58
C GLU A 121 2.06 -6.18 3.30
N ASN A 122 1.82 -6.91 2.22
CA ASN A 122 1.33 -6.37 0.96
C ASN A 122 -0.20 -6.41 0.85
N LEU A 123 -0.88 -7.07 1.80
CA LEU A 123 -2.34 -7.10 1.90
C LEU A 123 -2.80 -5.72 2.41
N PHE A 124 -3.04 -4.79 1.47
CA PHE A 124 -3.62 -3.48 1.77
C PHE A 124 -4.72 -3.10 0.78
N TYR A 125 -5.91 -2.77 1.29
CA TYR A 125 -7.08 -2.52 0.45
C TYR A 125 -6.86 -1.39 -0.57
N ARG A 126 -6.12 -0.32 -0.27
CA ARG A 126 -5.83 0.74 -1.28
C ARG A 126 -4.77 0.35 -2.31
N ARG A 127 -4.10 -0.79 -2.18
CA ARG A 127 -3.07 -1.28 -3.12
C ARG A 127 -3.20 -2.79 -3.35
N PRO A 128 -4.35 -3.27 -3.87
CA PRO A 128 -4.64 -4.69 -4.02
C PRO A 128 -3.72 -5.39 -5.05
N THR A 129 -3.11 -4.62 -5.94
CA THR A 129 -2.22 -5.10 -7.00
C THR A 129 -0.82 -5.48 -6.52
N LYS A 130 -0.43 -5.11 -5.31
CA LYS A 130 0.85 -5.57 -4.76
C LYS A 130 0.80 -7.08 -4.57
N ALA A 131 1.68 -7.79 -5.23
CA ALA A 131 1.75 -9.24 -5.15
C ALA A 131 1.96 -9.73 -3.70
N TRP A 132 1.04 -10.57 -3.24
CA TRP A 132 0.94 -10.98 -1.84
C TRP A 132 0.88 -12.50 -1.65
N ILE A 133 0.80 -13.29 -2.72
CA ILE A 133 1.01 -14.75 -2.68
C ILE A 133 2.43 -15.05 -3.15
N LYS A 134 3.20 -15.81 -2.38
CA LYS A 134 4.52 -16.32 -2.78
C LYS A 134 4.33 -17.66 -3.49
N ILE A 135 4.95 -17.80 -4.66
CA ILE A 135 4.88 -19.02 -5.45
C ILE A 135 6.28 -19.51 -5.82
N LYS A 136 6.45 -20.82 -5.91
CA LYS A 136 7.65 -21.47 -6.45
C LYS A 136 7.29 -22.21 -7.73
N ASN A 137 7.96 -21.87 -8.82
CA ASN A 137 7.69 -22.47 -10.12
C ASN A 137 8.37 -23.85 -10.25
N PHE A 138 7.70 -24.81 -10.88
CA PHE A 138 8.26 -26.16 -11.15
C PHE A 138 8.97 -26.26 -12.51
N TYR A 139 9.50 -25.16 -13.05
CA TYR A 139 10.20 -25.23 -14.33
C TYR A 139 11.33 -26.28 -14.24
N GLY A 140 11.17 -27.38 -14.99
CA GLY A 140 12.19 -28.41 -15.07
C GLY A 140 13.44 -27.85 -15.74
N ASN A 141 14.53 -27.75 -14.96
CA ASN A 141 15.95 -27.69 -15.37
C ASN A 141 16.28 -27.28 -16.82
N LYS A 142 15.75 -26.17 -17.34
CA LYS A 142 16.25 -25.58 -18.58
C LYS A 142 16.99 -24.31 -18.23
N GLN A 143 18.30 -24.36 -18.50
CA GLN A 143 19.40 -23.41 -18.25
C GLN A 143 19.19 -21.95 -18.76
N GLN A 144 17.97 -21.40 -18.75
CA GLN A 144 17.70 -20.05 -19.28
C GLN A 144 16.83 -19.15 -18.39
N SER A 145 16.35 -19.58 -17.21
CA SER A 145 15.60 -18.68 -16.30
C SER A 145 16.50 -18.09 -15.21
N TYR A 146 17.43 -17.21 -15.59
CA TYR A 146 18.35 -16.54 -14.66
C TYR A 146 17.69 -15.54 -13.69
N LEU A 147 16.38 -15.57 -13.39
CA LEU A 147 15.82 -14.50 -12.56
C LEU A 147 14.66 -14.74 -11.59
N TYR A 148 13.90 -15.85 -11.55
CA TYR A 148 12.81 -15.94 -10.57
C TYR A 148 12.54 -17.36 -10.05
N GLU A 149 13.27 -17.78 -9.02
CA GLU A 149 12.91 -18.98 -8.22
C GLU A 149 11.64 -18.75 -7.38
N GLU A 150 11.37 -17.50 -7.00
CA GLU A 150 10.17 -17.09 -6.30
C GLU A 150 9.39 -16.06 -7.14
N GLY A 151 8.18 -16.44 -7.54
CA GLY A 151 7.23 -15.54 -8.18
C GLY A 151 6.24 -14.96 -7.16
N HIS A 152 5.50 -13.95 -7.58
CA HIS A 152 4.40 -13.41 -6.78
C HIS A 152 3.11 -13.26 -7.59
N VAL A 153 1.97 -13.42 -6.92
CA VAL A 153 0.62 -13.31 -7.50
C VAL A 153 -0.18 -12.27 -6.69
N SER A 154 -0.99 -11.46 -7.36
CA SER A 154 -1.91 -10.47 -6.78
C SER A 154 -3.34 -10.67 -7.29
N CYS A 155 -4.26 -9.89 -6.74
CA CYS A 155 -5.56 -9.69 -7.38
C CYS A 155 -5.41 -8.56 -8.41
N GLY A 156 -6.14 -8.67 -9.52
CA GLY A 156 -6.35 -7.50 -10.39
C GLY A 156 -7.04 -6.36 -9.64
N ASP A 157 -6.90 -5.13 -10.13
CA ASP A 157 -7.51 -3.92 -9.55
C ASP A 157 -9.03 -4.03 -9.38
N ALA A 158 -9.69 -4.86 -10.19
CA ALA A 158 -11.14 -5.08 -10.18
C ALA A 158 -11.69 -5.69 -8.88
N HIS A 159 -10.85 -6.19 -7.98
CA HIS A 159 -11.27 -6.82 -6.71
C HIS A 159 -11.09 -5.92 -5.48
N CYS A 160 -10.85 -4.63 -5.71
CA CYS A 160 -10.89 -3.65 -4.63
C CYS A 160 -12.36 -3.31 -4.32
N PRO A 161 -12.86 -3.55 -3.10
CA PRO A 161 -14.13 -2.99 -2.72
C PRO A 161 -13.99 -1.47 -2.81
N HIS A 162 -14.85 -0.83 -3.60
CA HIS A 162 -15.07 0.60 -3.46
C HIS A 162 -15.78 0.80 -2.13
N PHE A 163 -15.01 0.91 -1.06
CA PHE A 163 -15.50 1.50 0.17
C PHE A 163 -15.70 2.96 -0.15
N ASP A 164 -16.92 3.35 -0.50
CA ASP A 164 -17.25 4.75 -0.73
C ASP A 164 -16.77 5.54 0.49
N ASP A 165 -15.80 6.43 0.28
CA ASP A 165 -15.25 7.36 1.28
C ASP A 165 -16.33 8.42 1.68
N ALA A 166 -17.61 8.16 1.39
CA ALA A 166 -18.73 9.04 1.62
C ALA A 166 -19.06 9.08 3.11
N SER A 167 -18.63 10.18 3.73
CA SER A 167 -19.17 10.82 4.94
C SER A 167 -19.21 9.97 6.21
N GLY A 168 -18.24 10.24 7.10
CA GLY A 168 -18.36 10.71 8.49
C GLY A 168 -19.63 10.56 9.35
N ASP A 169 -20.73 9.99 8.86
CA ASP A 169 -21.96 9.87 9.62
C ASP A 169 -22.04 8.48 10.26
N LEU A 170 -21.57 8.45 11.50
CA LEU A 170 -22.03 7.58 12.59
C LEU A 170 -22.10 6.09 12.24
N TYR A 171 -20.98 5.42 12.55
CA TYR A 171 -20.93 4.04 12.99
C TYR A 171 -22.07 3.77 14.00
N GLU A 172 -23.20 3.26 13.52
CA GLU A 172 -24.00 2.19 14.14
C GLU A 172 -25.29 1.84 13.38
N ASN A 173 -25.80 2.66 12.44
CA ASN A 173 -27.14 2.41 11.85
C ASN A 173 -27.27 2.43 10.32
N SER A 174 -26.16 2.41 9.56
CA SER A 174 -26.24 2.23 8.11
C SER A 174 -26.32 0.75 7.74
N HIS A 175 -27.55 0.25 7.61
CA HIS A 175 -27.85 -1.08 7.06
C HIS A 175 -27.52 -1.22 5.56
N ASP A 176 -26.95 -0.20 4.91
CA ASP A 176 -26.82 -0.09 3.46
C ASP A 176 -25.42 -0.47 2.90
N TYR A 177 -24.45 -0.80 3.77
CA TYR A 177 -23.20 -1.46 3.34
C TYR A 177 -23.40 -2.86 2.76
N LYS A 178 -24.64 -3.39 2.78
CA LYS A 178 -25.00 -4.68 2.22
C LYS A 178 -24.98 -4.72 0.68
N ASN A 179 -24.92 -3.56 0.01
CA ASN A 179 -25.03 -3.47 -1.45
C ASN A 179 -23.71 -3.19 -2.19
N GLN A 180 -22.58 -3.01 -1.51
CA GLN A 180 -21.26 -3.08 -2.18
C GLN A 180 -20.97 -4.54 -2.52
N SER A 181 -21.27 -4.92 -3.76
CA SER A 181 -21.11 -6.29 -4.23
C SER A 181 -19.63 -6.63 -4.34
N TRP A 182 -19.10 -7.31 -3.31
CA TRP A 182 -17.83 -8.01 -3.43
C TRP A 182 -17.90 -8.94 -4.63
N GLN A 183 -17.13 -8.64 -5.66
CA GLN A 183 -16.96 -9.56 -6.78
C GLN A 183 -15.93 -10.60 -6.38
N LYS A 184 -16.33 -11.87 -6.43
CA LYS A 184 -15.46 -13.01 -6.13
C LYS A 184 -14.10 -12.85 -6.80
N MET A 185 -13.04 -12.99 -6.02
CA MET A 185 -11.66 -12.78 -6.42
C MET A 185 -11.29 -13.63 -7.63
N LYS A 186 -10.78 -12.99 -8.68
CA LYS A 186 -10.06 -13.65 -9.78
C LYS A 186 -8.57 -13.43 -9.53
N LEU A 187 -7.84 -14.52 -9.34
CA LEU A 187 -6.39 -14.48 -9.20
C LEU A 187 -5.76 -14.09 -10.53
N GLN A 188 -4.86 -13.09 -10.51
CA GLN A 188 -4.12 -12.62 -11.68
C GLN A 188 -2.62 -12.64 -11.40
N GLY A 189 -1.82 -13.06 -12.38
CA GLY A 189 -0.37 -13.08 -12.22
C GLY A 189 0.19 -11.66 -12.13
N SER A 190 1.08 -11.40 -11.16
CA SER A 190 1.73 -10.08 -11.04
C SER A 190 2.76 -9.82 -12.13
N ILE A 191 3.24 -10.87 -12.81
CA ILE A 191 4.43 -10.78 -13.64
C ILE A 191 4.11 -10.39 -15.08
N ASP A 192 2.96 -10.76 -15.65
CA ASP A 192 2.59 -10.39 -17.04
C ASP A 192 1.10 -10.67 -17.26
N ASN A 193 0.19 -9.75 -16.88
CA ASN A 193 -1.28 -9.72 -17.16
C ASN A 193 -1.97 -11.08 -17.42
N SER A 194 -1.58 -12.14 -16.72
CA SER A 194 -1.88 -13.48 -17.17
C SER A 194 -3.34 -13.74 -16.83
N GLU A 195 -4.20 -13.65 -17.84
CA GLU A 195 -5.65 -13.51 -17.65
C GLU A 195 -6.31 -14.69 -16.91
N GLN A 196 -5.60 -15.81 -16.71
CA GLN A 196 -6.18 -17.01 -16.11
C GLN A 196 -5.15 -17.77 -15.25
N ILE A 197 -5.28 -17.63 -13.94
CA ILE A 197 -4.73 -18.59 -12.97
C ILE A 197 -5.79 -19.66 -12.73
N THR A 198 -5.45 -20.91 -13.00
CA THR A 198 -6.32 -22.07 -12.69
C THR A 198 -5.74 -22.83 -11.50
N ILE A 199 -6.58 -23.15 -10.52
CA ILE A 199 -6.16 -23.93 -9.36
C ILE A 199 -6.19 -25.41 -9.77
N VAL A 200 -5.05 -26.08 -9.63
CA VAL A 200 -4.84 -27.48 -10.04
C VAL A 200 -5.03 -28.42 -8.86
N SER A 201 -4.57 -28.01 -7.67
CA SER A 201 -4.83 -28.71 -6.43
C SER A 201 -5.29 -27.74 -5.36
N THR A 202 -6.32 -28.15 -4.63
CA THR A 202 -6.79 -27.44 -3.45
C THR A 202 -6.11 -27.98 -2.22
N VAL A 203 -5.91 -27.11 -1.23
CA VAL A 203 -5.48 -27.51 0.11
C VAL A 203 -6.47 -26.91 1.08
N GLU A 204 -7.11 -27.76 1.88
CA GLU A 204 -8.00 -27.31 2.94
C GLU A 204 -7.14 -26.81 4.11
N GLN A 205 -7.01 -25.49 4.21
CA GLN A 205 -6.26 -24.83 5.26
C GLN A 205 -7.09 -23.71 5.87
N ASP A 206 -7.11 -23.68 7.20
CA ASP A 206 -7.68 -22.55 7.93
C ASP A 206 -6.68 -21.39 7.95
N LEU A 207 -6.71 -20.57 6.89
CA LEU A 207 -5.83 -19.40 6.75
C LEU A 207 -5.96 -18.39 7.89
N SER A 208 -7.11 -18.36 8.60
CA SER A 208 -7.29 -17.47 9.76
C SER A 208 -6.34 -17.79 10.91
N ARG A 209 -5.85 -19.04 11.00
CA ARG A 209 -4.86 -19.48 12.01
C ARG A 209 -3.42 -19.17 11.60
N ILE A 210 -3.18 -18.96 10.30
CA ILE A 210 -1.86 -18.75 9.72
C ILE A 210 -1.55 -17.25 9.58
N ALA A 211 -2.59 -16.43 9.36
CA ALA A 211 -2.45 -14.98 9.27
C ALA A 211 -1.98 -14.40 10.62
N PRO A 212 -0.92 -13.58 10.65
CA PRO A 212 -0.49 -12.90 11.87
C PRO A 212 -1.62 -12.03 12.44
N THR A 213 -1.74 -11.98 13.77
CA THR A 213 -2.76 -11.20 14.47
C THR A 213 -2.75 -9.72 14.08
N GLU A 214 -1.59 -9.16 13.76
CA GLU A 214 -1.41 -7.77 13.32
C GLU A 214 -2.05 -7.52 11.95
N VAL A 215 -2.12 -8.55 11.10
CA VAL A 215 -2.79 -8.51 9.80
C VAL A 215 -4.30 -8.49 9.99
N LEU A 216 -4.80 -9.40 10.83
CA LEU A 216 -6.22 -9.50 11.16
C LEU A 216 -6.74 -8.24 11.87
N ASN A 217 -5.89 -7.58 12.65
CA ASN A 217 -6.21 -6.30 13.28
C ASN A 217 -6.03 -5.10 12.32
N GLY A 218 -5.75 -5.33 11.03
CA GLY A 218 -5.61 -4.29 10.00
C GLY A 218 -4.35 -3.44 10.10
N GLY A 219 -3.42 -3.73 11.03
CA GLY A 219 -2.33 -2.84 11.40
C GLY A 219 -1.13 -2.82 10.43
N ILE A 220 -1.02 -3.81 9.54
CA ILE A 220 0.11 -3.93 8.63
C ILE A 220 -0.14 -3.15 7.33
N GLY A 221 0.88 -2.44 6.83
CA GLY A 221 0.82 -1.57 5.65
C GLY A 221 0.30 -0.15 5.92
N ILE A 222 -0.53 0.05 6.94
CA ILE A 222 -1.12 1.35 7.29
C ILE A 222 -0.10 2.34 7.83
N LYS A 223 0.89 1.87 8.60
CA LYS A 223 1.95 2.73 9.16
C LYS A 223 2.71 3.47 8.07
N ASP A 224 3.04 2.80 6.96
CA ASP A 224 3.77 3.42 5.85
C ASP A 224 2.93 4.43 5.08
N TRP A 225 1.63 4.15 4.92
CA TRP A 225 0.69 5.06 4.25
C TRP A 225 0.56 6.39 4.98
N PHE A 226 0.28 6.37 6.30
CA PHE A 226 0.15 7.62 7.07
C PHE A 226 1.48 8.29 7.40
N CYS A 227 2.61 7.57 7.39
CA CYS A 227 3.91 8.20 7.54
C CYS A 227 4.36 8.97 6.30
N GLY A 228 3.63 8.89 5.17
CA GLY A 228 4.05 9.51 3.91
C GLY A 228 5.35 8.91 3.36
N LYS A 229 5.77 7.76 3.91
CA LYS A 229 6.83 6.93 3.33
C LYS A 229 6.19 6.22 2.15
N GLN A 230 6.12 6.89 1.00
CA GLN A 230 6.05 6.14 -0.25
C GLN A 230 7.25 5.20 -0.22
N SER A 231 7.01 3.87 -0.23
CA SER A 231 8.10 2.90 -0.33
C SER A 231 9.01 3.34 -1.47
N SER A 232 10.30 3.54 -1.19
CA SER A 232 11.28 4.07 -2.15
C SER A 232 11.31 3.31 -3.48
N THR A 233 10.78 2.09 -3.49
CA THR A 233 10.64 1.22 -4.66
C THR A 233 9.62 1.67 -5.71
N TYR A 234 8.77 2.69 -5.49
CA TYR A 234 7.78 3.13 -6.49
C TYR A 234 8.29 4.23 -7.43
N GLN A 235 9.21 5.10 -7.00
CA GLN A 235 9.72 6.15 -7.89
C GLN A 235 10.79 5.64 -8.88
N ASP A 236 11.38 4.47 -8.63
CA ASP A 236 12.46 3.95 -9.48
C ASP A 236 11.99 3.18 -10.72
N ASN A 237 10.71 2.76 -10.79
CA ASN A 237 10.21 1.91 -11.88
C ASN A 237 9.22 2.58 -12.85
N VAL A 238 8.89 3.87 -12.68
CA VAL A 238 7.87 4.55 -13.51
C VAL A 238 8.47 5.59 -14.48
N TRP A 239 9.76 5.93 -14.37
CA TRP A 239 10.39 6.96 -15.24
C TRP A 239 11.78 6.62 -15.78
N LYS A 240 12.03 5.34 -16.09
CA LYS A 240 13.21 4.94 -16.87
C LYS A 240 12.82 4.06 -18.05
N THR A 241 12.14 4.67 -19.02
CA THR A 241 12.28 4.28 -20.43
C THR A 241 13.20 5.30 -21.11
N PRO A 242 14.10 4.84 -22.01
CA PRO A 242 15.06 5.71 -22.70
C PRO A 242 14.40 6.79 -23.56
#